data_AF-A0A698FI15-F1
#
_entry.id   AF-A0A698FI15-F1
#
_cell.length_a   1.000
_cell.length_b   1.000
_cell.length_c   1.000
_cell.angle_alpha   90.00
_cell.angle_beta   90.00
_cell.angle_gamma   90.00
#
_symmetry.space_group_name_H-M   'P 1'
#
loop_
_entity.id
_entity.type
_entity.pdbx_description
1 polymer ?
#
loop_
_entity_poly.entity_id
_entity_poly.type
_entity_poly.pdbx_seq_one_letter_code
_entity_poly.pdbx_strand_id
1 'polypeptide(L)'
;MNYKLSLSPLFLLELVASILFIVFFGLGNFLIFILASMIFGVILLGIFWKNMLEFRISGFKDMFTQFAFVVAAFLFIFPGIVTSIFGFFVLCFGLIFNFAKPRYERTYKQESTSDEEIIDVEIIEERK
;
A
#
# COMPACT_ATOMS: atom_id res chain seq x y z
N MET A 1 11.13 36.52 -2.81
CA MET A 1 9.87 36.15 -3.51
C MET A 1 9.27 34.95 -2.79
N ASN A 2 8.14 35.15 -2.09
CA ASN A 2 7.40 34.06 -1.46
C ASN A 2 6.51 33.41 -2.52
N TYR A 3 7.00 32.38 -3.18
CA TYR A 3 6.17 31.55 -4.06
C TYR A 3 5.26 30.71 -3.15
N LYS A 4 4.06 31.21 -2.85
CA LYS A 4 3.00 30.37 -2.27
C LYS A 4 2.57 29.39 -3.37
N LEU A 5 3.05 28.16 -3.27
CA LEU A 5 2.53 27.03 -4.05
C LEU A 5 1.07 26.83 -3.64
N SER A 6 0.16 27.47 -4.39
CA SER A 6 -1.27 27.25 -4.23
C SER A 6 -1.59 25.87 -4.82
N LEU A 7 -2.44 25.10 -4.15
CA LEU A 7 -3.01 23.86 -4.71
C LEU A 7 -4.04 24.13 -5.83
N SER A 8 -4.42 25.40 -6.03
CA SER A 8 -5.41 25.81 -7.03
C SER A 8 -5.09 25.39 -8.49
N PRO A 9 -3.83 25.33 -8.96
CA PRO A 9 -3.53 24.87 -10.32
C PRO A 9 -3.85 23.39 -10.52
N LEU A 10 -3.65 22.56 -9.50
CA LEU A 10 -3.99 21.13 -9.58
C LEU A 10 -5.50 20.93 -9.69
N PHE A 11 -6.30 21.68 -8.91
CA PHE A 11 -7.77 21.63 -9.01
C PHE A 11 -8.27 22.08 -10.39
N LEU A 12 -7.71 23.15 -10.95
CA LEU A 12 -8.06 23.60 -12.30
C LEU A 12 -7.70 22.55 -13.35
N LEU A 13 -6.51 21.95 -13.25
CA LEU A 13 -6.06 20.91 -14.16
C LEU A 13 -6.93 19.64 -14.06
N GLU A 14 -7.31 19.25 -12.85
CA GLU A 14 -8.21 18.14 -12.58
C GLU A 14 -9.59 18.38 -13.18
N LEU A 15 -10.12 19.59 -13.03
CA LEU A 15 -11.40 20.00 -13.62
C LEU A 15 -11.36 19.95 -15.15
N VAL A 16 -10.29 20.47 -15.76
CA VAL A 16 -10.10 20.42 -17.22
C VAL A 16 -9.99 18.97 -17.71
N ALA A 17 -9.18 18.13 -17.04
CA ALA A 17 -9.04 16.72 -17.39
C ALA A 17 -10.36 15.97 -17.24
N SER A 18 -11.12 16.24 -16.18
CA SER A 18 -12.43 15.63 -15.93
C SER A 18 -13.44 16.01 -17.02
N ILE A 19 -13.52 17.28 -17.41
CA ILE A 19 -14.39 17.73 -18.51
C ILE A 19 -13.98 17.04 -19.81
N LEU A 20 -12.68 17.02 -20.14
CA LEU A 20 -12.19 16.35 -21.35
C LEU A 20 -12.59 14.87 -21.36
N PHE A 21 -12.38 14.16 -20.26
CA PHE A 21 -12.74 12.75 -20.17
C PHE A 21 -14.25 12.53 -20.31
N ILE A 22 -15.08 13.36 -19.69
CA ILE A 22 -16.54 13.29 -19.83
C ILE A 22 -16.96 13.53 -21.28
N VAL A 23 -16.31 14.47 -21.99
CA VAL A 23 -16.61 14.74 -23.40
C VAL A 23 -16.23 13.57 -24.31
N PHE A 24 -15.08 12.92 -24.05
CA PHE A 24 -14.61 11.81 -24.88
C PHE A 24 -15.26 10.46 -24.55
N PHE A 25 -15.46 10.16 -23.27
CA PHE A 25 -15.89 8.84 -22.79
C PHE A 25 -17.31 8.85 -22.22
N GLY A 26 -17.90 10.02 -21.95
CA GLY A 26 -19.23 10.15 -21.36
C GLY A 26 -19.24 10.16 -19.82
N LEU A 27 -20.29 10.75 -19.25
CA LEU A 27 -20.43 10.91 -17.79
C LEU A 27 -20.53 9.57 -17.05
N GLY A 28 -21.23 8.57 -17.62
CA GLY A 28 -21.37 7.25 -17.00
C GLY A 28 -20.03 6.54 -16.81
N ASN A 29 -19.17 6.57 -17.84
CA ASN A 29 -17.83 6.00 -17.78
C ASN A 29 -16.94 6.76 -16.79
N PHE A 30 -17.09 8.08 -16.69
CA PHE A 30 -16.40 8.87 -15.67
C PHE A 30 -16.81 8.45 -14.25
N LEU A 31 -18.10 8.30 -13.98
CA LEU A 31 -18.58 7.85 -12.66
C LEU A 31 -18.08 6.45 -12.30
N ILE A 32 -18.15 5.51 -13.24
CA ILE A 32 -17.62 4.14 -13.05
C ILE A 32 -16.12 4.20 -12.78
N PHE A 33 -15.37 5.02 -13.52
CA PHE A 33 -13.93 5.20 -13.32
C PHE A 33 -13.61 5.71 -11.91
N ILE A 34 -14.30 6.77 -11.45
CA ILE A 34 -14.08 7.33 -10.11
C ILE A 34 -14.42 6.30 -9.03
N LEU A 35 -15.53 5.58 -9.16
CA LEU A 35 -15.91 4.52 -8.21
C LEU A 35 -14.87 3.39 -8.18
N ALA A 36 -14.43 2.93 -9.35
CA ALA A 36 -13.41 1.88 -9.47
C ALA A 36 -12.07 2.33 -8.85
N SER A 37 -11.65 3.57 -9.12
CA SER A 37 -10.46 4.18 -8.52
C SER A 37 -10.56 4.18 -6.99
N MET A 38 -11.70 4.64 -6.45
CA MET A 38 -11.91 4.68 -5.01
C MET A 38 -11.84 3.29 -4.38
N ILE A 39 -12.52 2.29 -4.97
CA ILE A 39 -12.48 0.90 -4.50
C ILE A 39 -11.04 0.39 -4.49
N PHE A 40 -10.28 0.66 -5.55
CA PHE A 40 -8.90 0.25 -5.67
C PHE A 40 -8.02 0.89 -4.58
N GLY A 41 -8.22 2.18 -4.29
CA GLY A 41 -7.56 2.88 -3.19
C GLY A 41 -7.87 2.27 -1.81
N VAL A 42 -9.14 1.91 -1.55
CA VAL A 42 -9.53 1.25 -0.29
C VAL A 42 -8.89 -0.13 -0.15
N ILE A 43 -8.85 -0.92 -1.23
CA ILE A 43 -8.20 -2.25 -1.23
C ILE A 43 -6.70 -2.11 -0.90
N LEU A 44 -6.02 -1.15 -1.53
CA LEU A 44 -4.60 -0.85 -1.26
C LEU A 44 -4.36 -0.50 0.21
N LEU A 45 -5.24 0.32 0.79
CA LEU A 45 -5.16 0.69 2.20
C LEU A 45 -5.37 -0.53 3.13
N GLY A 46 -6.31 -1.40 2.79
CA GLY A 46 -6.54 -2.66 3.51
C GLY A 46 -5.33 -3.59 3.47
N ILE A 47 -4.67 -3.71 2.31
CA ILE A 47 -3.42 -4.49 2.16
C ILE A 47 -2.30 -3.89 3.03
N PHE A 48 -2.16 -2.57 3.05
CA PHE A 48 -1.20 -1.89 3.91
C PHE A 48 -1.43 -2.22 5.39
N TRP A 49 -2.67 -2.10 5.88
CA TRP A 49 -3.02 -2.41 7.26
C TRP A 49 -2.73 -3.87 7.62
N LYS A 50 -3.08 -4.81 6.74
CA LYS A 50 -2.74 -6.23 6.92
C LYS A 50 -1.22 -6.43 7.05
N ASN A 51 -0.44 -5.83 6.15
CA ASN A 51 1.03 -5.96 6.20
C ASN A 51 1.65 -5.33 7.45
N MET A 52 1.02 -4.28 8.00
CA MET A 52 1.44 -3.65 9.25
C MET A 52 1.14 -4.54 10.46
N LEU A 53 -0.05 -5.13 10.53
CA LEU A 53 -0.46 -6.05 11.61
C LEU A 53 0.37 -7.33 11.65
N GLU A 54 0.79 -7.83 10.49
CA GLU A 54 1.66 -9.01 10.38
C GLU A 54 3.14 -8.70 10.68
N PHE A 55 3.49 -7.47 11.09
CA PHE A 55 4.87 -7.01 11.34
C PHE A 55 5.84 -7.35 10.21
N ARG A 56 5.36 -7.39 8.95
CA ARG A 56 6.19 -7.69 7.76
C ARG A 56 7.07 -6.51 7.34
N ILE A 57 7.30 -5.56 8.23
CA ILE A 57 8.07 -4.34 8.05
C ILE A 57 9.42 -4.54 8.75
N SER A 58 10.32 -5.31 8.14
CA SER A 58 11.62 -5.62 8.77
C SER A 58 12.76 -4.72 8.27
N GLY A 59 12.55 -3.90 7.23
CA GLY A 59 13.61 -3.07 6.63
C GLY A 59 13.15 -1.72 6.10
N PHE A 60 14.10 -0.78 5.97
CA PHE A 60 13.85 0.59 5.49
C PHE A 60 13.23 0.63 4.07
N LYS A 61 13.66 -0.27 3.19
CA LYS A 61 13.09 -0.43 1.84
C LYS A 61 11.62 -0.85 1.88
N ASP A 62 11.24 -1.63 2.88
CA ASP A 62 9.89 -2.15 3.05
C ASP A 62 8.96 -1.07 3.56
N MET A 63 9.43 -0.27 4.50
CA MET A 63 8.75 0.93 4.98
C MET A 63 8.48 1.91 3.83
N PHE A 64 9.48 2.16 2.99
CA PHE A 64 9.35 3.07 1.84
C PHE A 64 8.36 2.54 0.80
N THR A 65 8.39 1.22 0.54
CA THR A 65 7.44 0.56 -0.35
C THR A 65 6.01 0.65 0.18
N GLN A 66 5.82 0.39 1.48
CA GLN A 66 4.51 0.50 2.13
C GLN A 66 4.01 1.95 2.17
N PHE A 67 4.91 2.92 2.38
CA PHE A 67 4.59 4.33 2.30
C PHE A 67 4.12 4.72 0.90
N ALA A 68 4.79 4.24 -0.15
CA ALA A 68 4.35 4.45 -1.53
C ALA A 68 2.95 3.85 -1.78
N PHE A 69 2.67 2.65 -1.26
CA PHE A 69 1.32 2.05 -1.35
C PHE A 69 0.25 2.91 -0.66
N VAL A 70 0.55 3.48 0.51
CA VAL A 70 -0.39 4.37 1.23
C VAL A 70 -0.62 5.67 0.47
N VAL A 71 0.44 6.31 -0.04
CA VAL A 71 0.33 7.52 -0.85
C VAL A 71 -0.49 7.27 -2.12
N ALA A 72 -0.25 6.15 -2.81
CA ALA A 72 -1.04 5.73 -3.96
C ALA A 72 -2.51 5.49 -3.59
N ALA A 73 -2.78 4.82 -2.47
CA ALA A 73 -4.14 4.59 -1.98
C ALA A 73 -4.90 5.90 -1.77
N PHE A 74 -4.29 6.89 -1.11
CA PHE A 74 -4.89 8.20 -0.92
C PHE A 74 -5.16 8.94 -2.23
N LEU A 75 -4.22 8.87 -3.19
CA LEU A 75 -4.39 9.45 -4.52
C LEU A 75 -5.55 8.83 -5.31
N PHE A 76 -5.77 7.52 -5.16
CA PHE A 76 -6.89 6.82 -5.81
C PHE A 76 -8.25 7.05 -5.13
N ILE A 77 -8.26 7.27 -3.82
CA ILE A 77 -9.48 7.64 -3.07
C ILE A 77 -9.94 9.04 -3.42
N PHE A 78 -9.01 9.97 -3.66
CA PHE A 78 -9.37 11.32 -4.10
C PHE A 78 -9.97 11.27 -5.51
N PRO A 79 -11.20 11.77 -5.71
CA PRO A 79 -11.86 11.70 -7.00
C PRO A 79 -11.16 12.63 -8.00
N GLY A 80 -10.46 12.05 -8.96
CA GLY A 80 -9.76 12.79 -10.01
C GLY A 80 -9.03 11.86 -10.97
N ILE A 81 -9.00 12.24 -12.24
CA ILE A 81 -8.27 11.55 -13.29
C ILE A 81 -6.78 11.76 -13.13
N VAL A 82 -6.35 13.01 -12.89
CA VAL A 82 -4.92 13.31 -12.80
C VAL A 82 -4.37 12.77 -11.50
N THR A 83 -5.11 12.88 -10.39
CA THR A 83 -4.76 12.21 -9.13
C THR A 83 -4.68 10.68 -9.29
N SER A 84 -5.62 10.04 -10.00
CA SER A 84 -5.52 8.60 -10.28
C SER A 84 -4.30 8.24 -11.13
N ILE A 85 -3.92 9.06 -12.11
CA ILE A 85 -2.71 8.85 -12.92
C ILE A 85 -1.46 8.95 -12.04
N PHE A 86 -1.36 9.97 -11.18
CA PHE A 86 -0.25 10.07 -10.22
C PHE A 86 -0.23 8.91 -9.23
N GLY A 87 -1.39 8.49 -8.73
CA GLY A 87 -1.54 7.32 -7.87
C GLY A 87 -1.00 6.06 -8.55
N PHE A 88 -1.30 5.88 -9.83
CA PHE A 88 -0.77 4.77 -10.62
C PHE A 88 0.75 4.80 -10.76
N PHE A 89 1.35 5.96 -11.03
CA PHE A 89 2.82 6.09 -11.09
C PHE A 89 3.48 5.77 -9.75
N VAL A 90 2.94 6.28 -8.64
CA VAL A 90 3.44 5.98 -7.29
C VAL A 90 3.31 4.48 -6.97
N LEU A 91 2.20 3.87 -7.38
CA LEU A 91 1.98 2.44 -7.22
C LEU A 91 3.00 1.61 -8.02
N CYS A 92 3.20 1.93 -9.30
CA CYS A 92 4.20 1.29 -10.15
C CYS A 92 5.59 1.39 -9.53
N PHE A 93 5.95 2.57 -9.03
CA PHE A 93 7.20 2.77 -8.33
C PHE A 93 7.31 1.84 -7.12
N GLY A 94 6.32 1.83 -6.21
CA GLY A 94 6.28 0.90 -5.08
C GLY A 94 6.42 -0.57 -5.48
N LEU A 95 5.74 -1.00 -6.55
CA LEU A 95 5.83 -2.36 -7.08
C LEU A 95 7.22 -2.71 -7.59
N ILE A 96 7.88 -1.81 -8.33
CA ILE A 96 9.25 -2.01 -8.84
C ILE A 96 10.23 -2.22 -7.68
N PHE A 97 10.13 -1.44 -6.61
CA PHE A 97 10.97 -1.61 -5.41
C PHE A 97 10.69 -2.93 -4.69
N ASN A 98 9.43 -3.39 -4.68
CA ASN A 98 9.03 -4.65 -4.06
C ASN A 98 9.52 -5.88 -4.85
N PHE A 99 9.50 -5.82 -6.19
CA PHE A 99 10.03 -6.89 -7.07
C PHE A 99 11.54 -7.09 -6.91
N ALA A 100 12.28 -6.04 -6.53
CA ALA A 100 13.70 -6.12 -6.22
C ALA A 100 13.99 -6.71 -4.83
N LYS A 101 13.01 -7.37 -4.18
CA LYS A 101 13.29 -8.27 -3.07
C LYS A 101 13.52 -9.67 -3.64
N PRO A 102 14.65 -10.33 -3.37
CA PRO A 102 14.67 -11.77 -3.50
C PRO A 102 13.54 -12.27 -2.61
N ARG A 103 12.64 -13.05 -3.21
CA ARG A 103 11.63 -13.82 -2.51
C ARG A 103 12.44 -14.75 -1.60
N TYR A 104 12.75 -14.31 -0.39
CA TYR A 104 13.06 -15.22 0.69
C TYR A 104 11.76 -15.97 0.90
N GLU A 105 11.65 -17.08 0.17
CA GLU A 105 10.84 -18.21 0.59
C GLU A 105 11.10 -18.33 2.07
N ARG A 106 10.06 -18.11 2.87
CA ARG A 106 10.03 -18.75 4.17
C ARG A 106 10.04 -20.23 3.85
N THR A 107 11.25 -20.79 3.73
CA THR A 107 11.49 -22.19 3.99
C THR A 107 11.02 -22.36 5.42
N TYR A 108 9.74 -22.71 5.58
CA TYR A 108 9.34 -23.51 6.70
C TYR A 108 10.23 -24.73 6.60
N LYS A 109 11.34 -24.73 7.35
CA LYS A 109 11.90 -25.95 7.88
C LYS A 109 10.77 -26.55 8.71
N GLN A 110 9.95 -27.35 8.05
CA GLN A 110 9.12 -28.35 8.68
C GLN A 110 10.13 -29.42 9.10
N GLU A 111 10.80 -29.14 10.22
CA GLU A 111 11.58 -30.17 10.90
C GLU A 111 10.54 -31.12 11.49
N SER A 112 10.73 -32.35 11.11
CA SER A 112 9.83 -33.47 11.27
C SER A 112 9.69 -33.89 12.73
N THR A 113 8.64 -34.68 12.95
CA THR A 113 8.54 -35.74 13.97
C THR A 113 8.32 -35.31 15.42
N SER A 114 7.08 -35.57 15.84
CA SER A 114 6.69 -36.26 17.08
C SER A 114 7.15 -35.75 18.44
N ASP A 115 6.15 -35.67 19.29
CA ASP A 115 6.18 -35.80 20.75
C ASP A 115 6.45 -34.54 21.57
N GLU A 116 5.40 -34.22 22.32
CA GLU A 116 5.32 -33.44 23.54
C GLU A 116 6.64 -33.41 24.33
N GLU A 117 7.36 -32.29 24.29
CA GLU A 117 8.33 -31.95 25.33
C GLU A 117 7.71 -30.89 26.24
N ILE A 118 7.03 -31.38 27.26
CA ILE A 118 6.65 -30.63 28.45
C ILE A 118 7.96 -30.14 29.08
N ILE A 119 8.12 -28.83 29.20
CA ILE A 119 9.23 -28.24 29.97
C ILE A 119 8.92 -28.46 31.45
N ASP A 120 9.38 -29.58 32.01
CA ASP A 120 9.32 -29.84 33.44
C ASP A 120 10.53 -29.16 34.10
N VAL A 121 10.30 -27.97 34.65
CA VAL A 121 11.33 -27.23 35.40
C VAL A 121 11.40 -27.84 36.79
N GLU A 122 12.25 -28.85 36.97
CA GLU A 122 12.54 -29.42 38.27
C GLU A 122 13.19 -28.33 39.16
N ILE A 123 12.47 -27.87 40.18
CA ILE A 123 12.98 -26.90 41.16
C ILE A 123 14.01 -27.63 42.03
N ILE A 124 15.29 -27.40 41.77
CA ILE A 124 16.37 -27.87 42.63
C ILE A 124 16.43 -26.93 43.85
N GLU A 125 15.93 -27.38 44.99
CA GLU A 125 16.18 -26.71 46.28
C GLU A 125 17.67 -26.85 46.64
N GLU A 126 18.46 -25.80 46.41
CA GLU A 126 19.80 -25.68 46.97
C GLU A 126 19.70 -25.53 48.49
N ARG A 127 20.00 -26.62 49.20
CA ARG A 127 20.18 -26.62 50.64
C ARG A 127 21.65 -26.31 50.97
N LYS A 128 21.93 -25.13 51.52
CA LYS A 128 23.09 -24.92 52.40
C LYS A 128 22.88 -23.77 53.38
#